data_AF-A5UT33-F1
#
_entry.id   AF-A5UT33-F1
#
_cell.length_a   1.000
_cell.length_b   1.000
_cell.length_c   1.000
_cell.angle_alpha   90.00
_cell.angle_beta   90.00
_cell.angle_gamma   90.00
#
_symmetry.space_group_name_H-M   'P 1'
#
loop_
_entity.id
_entity.type
_entity.pdbx_description
1 polymer ?
#
loop_
_entity_poly.entity_id
_entity_poly.type
_entity_poly.pdbx_seq_one_letter_code
_entity_poly.pdbx_strand_id
1 'polypeptide(L)'
;MDADPRDIASLLESGVSIPAETVRLWMNLPDLNVQGLAFDLLFGHLEKVEGSMSDEERDAFFLRYLEQCLRDPADGEHAYERYMAGDALRAWFQRLWKRRPDTEHTLISIREMLRRACLEGDEATRDAVITAVLEHLFVDADVAAFFRSWERDARLREIYNEAIYLASSMQ
;
A
#
# COMPACT_ATOMS: atom_id res chain seq x y z
N MET A 1 -11.06 -24.45 1.92
CA MET A 1 -9.73 -24.91 1.53
C MET A 1 -8.79 -23.95 2.23
N ASP A 2 -8.21 -24.38 3.34
CA ASP A 2 -7.24 -23.58 4.07
C ASP A 2 -5.96 -23.63 3.26
N ALA A 3 -5.57 -22.50 2.66
CA ALA A 3 -4.32 -22.42 1.92
C ALA A 3 -3.21 -22.11 2.92
N ASP A 4 -2.27 -23.04 3.12
CA ASP A 4 -1.10 -22.80 3.97
C ASP A 4 -0.18 -21.78 3.28
N PRO A 5 0.16 -20.65 3.94
CA PRO A 5 1.06 -19.65 3.38
C PRO A 5 2.39 -20.23 2.87
N ARG A 6 2.91 -21.29 3.51
CA ARG A 6 4.18 -21.94 3.10
C ARG A 6 4.07 -22.65 1.77
N ASP A 7 2.93 -23.28 1.49
CA ASP A 7 2.67 -23.93 0.21
C ASP A 7 2.57 -22.90 -0.92
N ILE A 8 1.96 -21.74 -0.62
CA ILE A 8 1.89 -20.60 -1.55
C ILE A 8 3.28 -20.02 -1.81
N ALA A 9 4.07 -19.78 -0.76
CA ALA A 9 5.42 -19.25 -0.88
C ALA A 9 6.31 -20.17 -1.73
N SER A 10 6.26 -21.48 -1.48
CA SER A 10 6.98 -22.47 -2.30
C SER A 10 6.52 -22.46 -3.76
N LEU A 11 5.22 -22.29 -4.00
CA LEU A 11 4.69 -22.16 -5.36
C LEU A 11 5.23 -20.91 -6.08
N LEU A 12 5.35 -19.77 -5.39
CA LEU A 12 5.89 -18.52 -5.95
C LEU A 12 7.36 -18.64 -6.35
N GLU A 13 8.14 -19.41 -5.60
CA GLU A 13 9.56 -19.71 -5.88
C GLU A 13 9.73 -20.70 -7.03
N SER A 14 8.78 -21.63 -7.22
CA SER A 14 8.87 -22.73 -8.20
C SER A 14 8.87 -22.31 -9.67
N GLY A 15 8.70 -21.02 -9.97
CA GLY A 15 8.68 -20.46 -11.34
C GLY A 15 7.42 -20.81 -12.14
N VAL A 16 6.45 -21.47 -11.50
CA VAL A 16 5.17 -21.86 -12.11
C VAL A 16 4.25 -20.66 -12.24
N SER A 17 3.54 -20.57 -13.37
CA SER A 17 2.48 -19.58 -13.56
C SER A 17 1.25 -19.90 -12.71
N ILE A 18 0.65 -18.89 -12.10
CA ILE A 18 -0.45 -19.02 -11.15
C ILE A 18 -1.74 -18.49 -11.81
N PRO A 19 -2.82 -19.29 -11.88
CA PRO A 19 -4.08 -18.83 -12.45
C PRO A 19 -4.63 -17.59 -11.72
N ALA A 20 -5.15 -16.62 -12.46
CA ALA A 20 -5.74 -15.40 -11.91
C ALA A 20 -6.89 -15.69 -10.92
N GLU A 21 -7.65 -16.77 -11.13
CA GLU A 21 -8.69 -17.23 -10.20
C GLU A 21 -8.11 -17.65 -8.84
N THR A 22 -6.95 -18.32 -8.84
CA THR A 22 -6.23 -18.68 -7.61
C THR A 22 -5.74 -17.44 -6.88
N VAL A 23 -5.19 -16.46 -7.60
CA VAL A 23 -4.76 -15.20 -6.99
C VAL A 23 -5.95 -14.44 -6.38
N ARG A 24 -7.10 -14.42 -7.06
CA ARG A 24 -8.35 -13.87 -6.52
C ARG A 24 -8.81 -14.55 -5.25
N LEU A 25 -8.66 -15.87 -5.16
CA LEU A 25 -8.95 -16.59 -3.92
C LEU A 25 -8.07 -16.04 -2.79
N TRP A 26 -6.75 -15.95 -3.00
CA TRP A 26 -5.80 -15.45 -2.01
C TRP A 26 -6.09 -14.02 -1.57
N MET A 27 -6.41 -13.12 -2.51
CA MET A 27 -6.78 -11.72 -2.23
C MET A 27 -8.00 -11.57 -1.31
N ASN A 28 -8.86 -12.60 -1.22
CA ASN A 28 -10.11 -12.56 -0.46
C ASN A 28 -10.09 -13.47 0.79
N LEU A 29 -9.01 -14.22 1.03
CA LEU A 29 -8.86 -14.99 2.27
C LEU A 29 -8.60 -14.04 3.44
N PRO A 30 -9.09 -14.34 4.66
CA PRO A 30 -8.91 -13.47 5.83
C PRO A 30 -7.48 -13.45 6.39
N ASP A 31 -6.59 -14.33 5.90
CA ASP A 31 -5.21 -14.44 6.36
C ASP A 31 -4.31 -13.41 5.67
N LEU A 32 -3.80 -12.45 6.43
CA LEU A 32 -2.91 -11.40 5.93
C LEU A 32 -1.57 -11.94 5.40
N ASN A 33 -1.11 -13.11 5.83
CA ASN A 33 0.09 -13.73 5.26
C ASN A 33 -0.17 -14.19 3.82
N VAL A 34 -1.33 -14.80 3.58
CA VAL A 34 -1.74 -15.20 2.23
C VAL A 34 -1.98 -13.97 1.35
N GLN A 35 -2.59 -12.92 1.90
CA GLN A 35 -2.75 -11.66 1.17
C GLN A 35 -1.40 -11.00 0.86
N GLY A 36 -0.43 -11.06 1.77
CA GLY A 36 0.93 -10.54 1.52
C GLY A 36 1.61 -11.23 0.33
N LEU A 37 1.51 -12.56 0.26
CA LEU A 37 2.01 -13.32 -0.89
C LEU A 37 1.28 -12.94 -2.20
N ALA A 38 -0.04 -12.71 -2.15
CA ALA A 38 -0.79 -12.22 -3.30
C ALA A 38 -0.37 -10.80 -3.70
N PHE A 39 -0.10 -9.92 -2.73
CA PHE A 39 0.41 -8.57 -2.98
C PHE A 39 1.77 -8.61 -3.66
N ASP A 40 2.73 -9.37 -3.14
CA ASP A 40 4.08 -9.50 -3.72
C ASP A 40 4.03 -10.03 -5.15
N LEU A 41 3.21 -11.06 -5.39
CA LEU A 41 2.99 -11.61 -6.73
C LEU A 41 2.46 -10.53 -7.68
N LEU A 42 1.42 -9.80 -7.30
CA LEU A 42 0.80 -8.81 -8.17
C LEU A 42 1.64 -7.53 -8.34
N PHE A 43 2.43 -7.17 -7.34
CA PHE A 43 3.21 -5.93 -7.33
C PHE A 43 4.58 -6.10 -8.00
N GLY A 44 5.21 -7.26 -7.86
CA GLY A 44 6.55 -7.55 -8.38
C GLY A 44 6.60 -8.52 -9.54
N HIS A 45 5.60 -9.41 -9.67
CA HIS A 45 5.67 -10.59 -10.53
C HIS A 45 4.37 -10.85 -11.32
N LEU A 46 3.71 -9.79 -11.78
CA LEU A 46 2.43 -9.90 -12.49
C LEU A 46 2.52 -10.82 -13.72
N GLU A 47 3.70 -10.92 -14.35
CA GLU A 47 3.97 -11.83 -15.46
C GLU A 47 3.80 -13.32 -15.13
N LYS A 48 3.83 -13.68 -13.84
CA LYS A 48 3.56 -15.04 -13.37
C LYS A 48 2.05 -15.34 -13.28
N VAL A 49 1.18 -14.34 -13.40
CA VAL A 49 -0.28 -14.54 -13.32
C VAL A 49 -0.84 -14.93 -14.68
N GLU A 50 -1.45 -16.11 -14.77
CA GLU A 50 -2.09 -16.62 -15.98
C GLU A 50 -3.57 -16.20 -16.03
N GLY A 51 -3.95 -15.55 -17.12
CA GLY A 51 -5.31 -15.04 -17.34
C GLY A 51 -5.41 -13.53 -17.14
N SER A 52 -6.62 -12.99 -17.27
CA SER A 52 -6.85 -11.54 -17.14
C SER A 52 -7.19 -11.16 -15.69
N MET A 53 -6.61 -10.05 -15.26
CA MET A 53 -6.95 -9.35 -14.02
C MET A 53 -6.86 -7.85 -14.30
N SER A 54 -7.90 -7.09 -13.94
CA SER A 54 -7.95 -5.66 -14.27
C SER A 54 -7.09 -4.83 -13.32
N ASP A 55 -6.69 -3.63 -13.76
CA ASP A 55 -5.96 -2.68 -12.91
C ASP A 55 -6.83 -2.30 -11.69
N GLU A 56 -8.13 -2.09 -11.88
CA GLU A 56 -9.07 -1.72 -10.82
C GLU A 56 -9.21 -2.81 -9.76
N GLU A 57 -9.24 -4.07 -10.19
CA GLU A 57 -9.30 -5.22 -9.28
C GLU A 57 -8.05 -5.29 -8.39
N ARG A 58 -6.86 -5.08 -8.98
CA ARG A 58 -5.58 -5.06 -8.24
C ARG A 58 -5.48 -3.86 -7.33
N ASP A 59 -5.79 -2.67 -7.82
CA ASP A 59 -5.72 -1.42 -7.07
C ASP A 59 -6.66 -1.46 -5.86
N ALA A 60 -7.88 -1.98 -6.02
CA ALA A 60 -8.82 -2.14 -4.91
C ALA A 60 -8.30 -3.11 -3.85
N PHE A 61 -7.61 -4.18 -4.24
CA PHE A 61 -6.98 -5.11 -3.30
C PHE A 61 -5.79 -4.48 -2.59
N PHE A 62 -4.87 -3.84 -3.33
CA PHE A 62 -3.70 -3.18 -2.75
C PHE A 62 -4.09 -2.14 -1.70
N LEU A 63 -5.13 -1.34 -1.99
CA LEU A 63 -5.63 -0.35 -1.05
C LEU A 63 -6.13 -1.01 0.25
N ARG A 64 -6.94 -2.06 0.16
CA ARG A 64 -7.48 -2.77 1.34
C ARG A 64 -6.39 -3.46 2.14
N TYR A 65 -5.50 -4.19 1.48
CA TYR A 65 -4.42 -4.94 2.14
C TYR A 65 -3.45 -4.00 2.87
N LEU A 66 -2.99 -2.94 2.21
CA LEU A 66 -2.05 -1.99 2.80
C LEU A 66 -2.70 -1.14 3.91
N GLU A 67 -3.97 -0.73 3.76
CA GLU A 67 -4.71 -0.06 4.84
C GLU A 67 -4.83 -0.96 6.07
N GLN A 68 -5.13 -2.25 5.88
CA GLN A 68 -5.21 -3.21 6.97
C GLN A 68 -3.86 -3.40 7.66
N CYS A 69 -2.77 -3.58 6.90
CA CYS A 69 -1.43 -3.76 7.47
C CYS A 69 -0.92 -2.52 8.21
N LEU A 70 -1.30 -1.31 7.77
CA LEU A 70 -0.97 -0.07 8.48
C LEU A 70 -1.70 0.03 9.83
N ARG A 71 -2.97 -0.37 9.88
CA ARG A 71 -3.81 -0.23 11.08
C ARG A 71 -3.56 -1.35 12.09
N ASP A 72 -3.61 -2.58 11.62
CA ASP A 72 -3.61 -3.79 12.44
C ASP A 72 -2.79 -4.88 11.71
N PRO A 73 -1.45 -4.80 11.77
CA PRO A 73 -0.57 -5.78 11.16
C PRO A 73 -0.77 -7.14 11.82
N ALA A 74 -0.81 -8.20 11.04
CA ALA A 74 -0.76 -9.56 11.59
C ALA A 74 0.68 -9.97 11.90
N ASP A 75 0.81 -10.84 12.90
CA ASP A 75 2.03 -11.61 13.09
C ASP A 75 2.19 -12.62 11.93
N GLY A 76 3.40 -12.75 11.42
CA GLY A 76 3.73 -13.77 10.43
C GLY A 76 4.88 -13.37 9.51
N GLU A 77 5.31 -14.31 8.69
CA GLU A 77 6.47 -14.16 7.81
C GLU A 77 6.16 -13.34 6.55
N HIS A 78 4.90 -13.35 6.10
CA HIS A 78 4.51 -12.81 4.80
C HIS A 78 3.56 -11.61 4.90
N ALA A 79 2.89 -11.44 6.03
CA ALA A 79 2.11 -10.24 6.29
C ALA A 79 3.04 -9.04 6.48
N TYR A 80 2.66 -7.89 5.91
CA TYR A 80 3.46 -6.69 6.07
C TYR A 80 3.28 -6.06 7.45
N GLU A 81 4.39 -5.82 8.15
CA GLU A 81 4.42 -4.88 9.26
C GLU A 81 4.12 -3.45 8.78
N ARG A 82 3.73 -2.56 9.70
CA ARG A 82 3.30 -1.18 9.38
C ARG A 82 4.29 -0.42 8.51
N TYR A 83 5.58 -0.46 8.86
CA TYR A 83 6.61 0.24 8.09
C TYR A 83 6.77 -0.32 6.68
N MET A 84 6.72 -1.65 6.52
CA MET A 84 6.78 -2.30 5.20
C MET A 84 5.55 -1.96 4.36
N ALA A 85 4.35 -1.94 4.97
CA ALA A 85 3.13 -1.50 4.31
C ALA A 85 3.21 -0.03 3.85
N GLY A 86 3.78 0.84 4.69
CA GLY A 86 4.04 2.22 4.32
C GLY A 86 4.99 2.35 3.13
N ASP A 87 6.13 1.65 3.16
CA ASP A 87 7.10 1.69 2.07
C ASP A 87 6.52 1.16 0.74
N ALA A 88 5.78 0.05 0.80
CA ALA A 88 5.09 -0.51 -0.36
C ALA A 88 4.01 0.43 -0.91
N LEU A 89 3.24 1.08 -0.04
CA LEU A 89 2.26 2.10 -0.43
C LEU A 89 2.94 3.29 -1.10
N ARG A 90 4.07 3.76 -0.55
CA ARG A 90 4.89 4.83 -1.14
C ARG A 90 5.36 4.43 -2.54
N ALA A 91 5.95 3.24 -2.69
CA ALA A 91 6.43 2.72 -3.96
C ALA A 91 5.29 2.60 -4.99
N TRP A 92 4.12 2.12 -4.56
CA TRP A 92 2.93 2.02 -5.41
C TRP A 92 2.42 3.41 -5.84
N PHE A 93 2.30 4.36 -4.90
CA PHE A 93 1.93 5.74 -5.19
C PHE A 93 2.86 6.36 -6.24
N GLN A 94 4.18 6.20 -6.08
CA GLN A 94 5.17 6.73 -7.03
C GLN A 94 5.04 6.11 -8.43
N ARG A 95 4.73 4.81 -8.54
CA ARG A 95 4.46 4.16 -9.83
C ARG A 95 3.20 4.74 -10.49
N LEU A 96 2.14 4.96 -9.72
CA LEU A 96 0.91 5.57 -10.21
C LEU A 96 1.13 7.04 -10.63
N TRP A 97 1.88 7.80 -9.84
CA TRP A 97 2.15 9.22 -10.09
C TRP A 97 2.78 9.49 -11.46
N LYS A 98 3.67 8.59 -11.90
CA LYS A 98 4.34 8.64 -13.22
C LYS A 98 3.41 8.33 -14.40
N ARG A 99 2.25 7.70 -14.14
CA ARG A 99 1.25 7.28 -15.14
C ARG A 99 0.05 8.23 -15.23
N ARG A 100 0.11 9.39 -14.56
CA ARG A 100 -0.97 10.39 -14.66
C ARG A 100 -1.15 10.87 -16.11
N PRO A 101 -2.38 11.19 -16.54
CA PRO A 101 -3.61 11.34 -15.72
C PRO A 101 -4.38 10.04 -15.44
N ASP A 102 -4.05 8.92 -16.09
CA ASP A 102 -4.87 7.70 -16.09
C ASP A 102 -5.12 7.09 -14.69
N THR A 103 -4.23 7.38 -13.74
CA THR A 103 -4.23 6.83 -12.38
C THR A 103 -4.72 7.82 -11.31
N GLU A 104 -5.22 8.99 -11.71
CA GLU A 104 -5.57 10.08 -10.77
C GLU A 104 -6.63 9.65 -9.73
N HIS A 105 -7.62 8.85 -10.15
CA HIS A 105 -8.63 8.32 -9.23
C HIS A 105 -8.03 7.43 -8.12
N THR A 106 -7.09 6.55 -8.47
CA THR A 106 -6.40 5.68 -7.50
C THR A 106 -5.52 6.51 -6.56
N LEU A 107 -4.82 7.53 -7.07
CA LEU A 107 -4.02 8.45 -6.25
C LEU A 107 -4.87 9.21 -5.22
N ILE A 108 -6.06 9.68 -5.63
CA ILE A 108 -7.03 10.30 -4.71
C ILE A 108 -7.47 9.28 -3.65
N SER A 109 -7.76 8.05 -4.05
CA SER A 109 -8.17 6.98 -3.12
C SER A 109 -7.09 6.67 -2.09
N ILE A 110 -5.81 6.63 -2.49
CA ILE A 110 -4.67 6.47 -1.57
C ILE A 110 -4.59 7.66 -0.61
N ARG A 111 -4.71 8.91 -1.10
CA ARG A 111 -4.70 10.09 -0.23
C ARG A 111 -5.82 10.06 0.80
N GLU A 112 -7.03 9.70 0.41
CA GLU A 112 -8.16 9.62 1.34
C GLU A 112 -8.02 8.46 2.33
N MET A 113 -7.40 7.35 1.93
CA MET A 113 -7.03 6.26 2.84
C MET A 113 -6.01 6.72 3.88
N LEU A 114 -4.92 7.36 3.45
CA LEU A 114 -3.91 7.94 4.35
C LEU A 114 -4.53 8.97 5.30
N ARG A 115 -5.49 9.76 4.81
CA ARG A 115 -6.27 10.70 5.63
C ARG A 115 -6.99 10.00 6.77
N ARG A 116 -7.70 8.90 6.47
CA ARG A 116 -8.41 8.10 7.48
C ARG A 116 -7.44 7.44 8.44
N ALA A 117 -6.36 6.83 7.95
CA ALA A 117 -5.33 6.20 8.78
C ALA A 117 -4.74 7.19 9.80
N CYS A 118 -4.47 8.43 9.39
CA CYS A 118 -4.01 9.50 10.27
C CYS A 118 -5.05 9.97 11.31
N LEU A 119 -6.33 9.99 10.95
CA LEU A 119 -7.38 10.56 11.80
C LEU A 119 -8.05 9.54 12.73
N GLU A 120 -8.04 8.27 12.35
CA GLU A 120 -8.76 7.19 13.03
C GLU A 120 -7.82 6.08 13.52
N GLY A 121 -6.59 6.05 13.05
CA GLY A 121 -5.55 5.13 13.53
C GLY A 121 -5.01 5.54 14.90
N ASP A 122 -4.30 4.62 15.52
CA ASP A 122 -3.52 4.89 16.73
C ASP A 122 -2.24 5.67 16.41
N GLU A 123 -1.48 6.02 17.46
CA GLU A 123 -0.21 6.74 17.33
C GLU A 123 0.78 5.98 16.44
N ALA A 124 0.89 4.66 16.59
CA ALA A 124 1.76 3.83 15.75
C ALA A 124 1.38 3.87 14.26
N THR A 125 0.08 3.86 13.94
CA THR A 125 -0.41 4.00 12.57
C THR A 125 -0.06 5.38 12.01
N ARG A 126 -0.27 6.43 12.79
CA ARG A 126 0.04 7.82 12.38
C ARG A 126 1.54 7.98 12.13
N ASP A 127 2.38 7.50 13.02
CA ASP A 127 3.84 7.57 12.91
C ASP A 127 4.33 6.82 11.67
N ALA A 128 3.80 5.63 11.40
CA ALA A 128 4.13 4.87 10.20
C ALA A 128 3.71 5.61 8.92
N VAL A 129 2.53 6.24 8.89
CA VAL A 129 2.11 7.06 7.74
C VAL A 129 3.06 8.24 7.52
N ILE A 130 3.47 8.94 8.58
CA ILE A 130 4.37 10.09 8.45
C ILE A 130 5.74 9.63 7.95
N THR A 131 6.37 8.71 8.67
CA THR A 131 7.79 8.35 8.51
C THR A 131 8.06 7.36 7.38
N ALA A 132 7.13 6.45 7.07
CA ALA A 132 7.32 5.48 5.97
C ALA A 132 6.72 5.96 4.64
N VAL A 133 5.78 6.92 4.68
CA VAL A 133 5.03 7.35 3.49
C VAL A 133 5.23 8.83 3.19
N LEU A 134 4.69 9.71 4.02
CA LEU A 134 4.52 11.13 3.67
C LEU A 134 5.86 11.88 3.61
N GLU A 135 6.75 11.66 4.57
CA GLU A 135 8.10 12.24 4.60
C GLU A 135 8.82 12.01 3.26
N HIS A 136 8.83 10.76 2.79
CA HIS A 136 9.50 10.41 1.56
C HIS A 136 8.76 10.85 0.30
N LEU A 137 7.42 10.85 0.30
CA LEU A 137 6.63 11.36 -0.82
C LEU A 137 6.79 12.87 -0.99
N PHE A 138 6.92 13.61 0.12
CA PHE A 138 6.96 15.07 0.12
C PHE A 138 8.33 15.66 -0.24
N VAL A 139 9.35 14.81 -0.44
CA VAL A 139 10.60 15.22 -1.10
C VAL A 139 10.33 15.77 -2.51
N ASP A 140 9.28 15.26 -3.18
CA ASP A 140 8.76 15.82 -4.43
C ASP A 140 7.70 16.90 -4.13
N ALA A 141 8.00 18.15 -4.51
CA ALA A 141 7.13 19.30 -4.26
C ALA A 141 5.76 19.21 -4.95
N ASP A 142 5.66 18.55 -6.11
CA ASP A 142 4.38 18.37 -6.81
C ASP A 142 3.51 17.35 -6.08
N VAL A 143 4.13 16.31 -5.52
CA VAL A 143 3.43 15.36 -4.64
C VAL A 143 3.00 16.05 -3.36
N ALA A 144 3.87 16.83 -2.70
CA ALA A 144 3.48 17.62 -1.53
C ALA A 144 2.29 18.57 -1.82
N ALA A 145 2.26 19.18 -3.00
CA ALA A 145 1.15 20.03 -3.42
C ALA A 145 -0.18 19.26 -3.62
N PHE A 146 -0.13 18.00 -4.03
CA PHE A 146 -1.32 17.13 -4.16
C PHE A 146 -2.01 16.86 -2.81
N PHE A 147 -1.26 16.91 -1.71
CA PHE A 147 -1.78 16.76 -0.34
C PHE A 147 -2.16 18.08 0.32
N ARG A 148 -2.00 19.24 -0.33
CA ARG A 148 -2.19 20.58 0.26
C ARG A 148 -3.59 20.80 0.87
N SER A 149 -4.61 20.07 0.43
CA SER A 149 -5.94 20.15 1.05
C SER A 149 -5.92 19.83 2.56
N TRP A 150 -4.92 19.08 3.04
CA TRP A 150 -4.74 18.72 4.44
C TRP A 150 -4.44 19.92 5.34
N GLU A 151 -3.85 21.00 4.81
CA GLU A 151 -3.62 22.23 5.57
C GLU A 151 -4.93 22.87 6.06
N ARG A 152 -6.07 22.59 5.42
CA ARG A 152 -7.36 23.18 5.79
C ARG A 152 -8.00 22.51 7.00
N ASP A 153 -7.64 21.27 7.29
CA ASP A 153 -8.12 20.51 8.45
C ASP A 153 -7.09 20.65 9.58
N ALA A 154 -7.50 21.13 10.75
CA ALA A 154 -6.59 21.40 11.86
C ALA A 154 -5.80 20.15 12.29
N ARG A 155 -6.43 18.97 12.27
CA ARG A 155 -5.79 17.71 12.70
C ARG A 155 -4.80 17.19 11.66
N LEU A 156 -5.10 17.36 10.37
CA LEU A 156 -4.20 16.95 9.29
C LEU A 156 -3.09 17.97 9.02
N ARG A 157 -3.30 19.24 9.36
CA ARG A 157 -2.30 20.30 9.18
C ARG A 157 -1.03 20.00 9.97
N GLU A 158 -1.15 19.52 11.20
CA GLU A 158 0.00 19.13 12.02
C GLU A 158 0.80 18.02 11.34
N ILE A 159 0.12 16.98 10.87
CA ILE A 159 0.71 15.84 10.14
C ILE A 159 1.38 16.28 8.86
N TYR A 160 0.72 17.14 8.08
CA TYR A 160 1.27 17.68 6.84
C TYR A 160 2.54 18.47 7.10
N ASN A 161 2.52 19.39 8.07
CA ASN A 161 3.67 20.22 8.41
C ASN A 161 4.85 19.40 8.94
N GLU A 162 4.57 18.37 9.74
CA GLU A 162 5.58 17.44 10.24
C GLU A 162 6.25 16.68 9.10
N ALA A 163 5.47 16.11 8.18
CA ALA A 163 6.01 15.43 7.00
C ALA A 163 6.83 16.36 6.09
N ILE A 164 6.40 17.61 5.90
CA ILE A 164 7.15 18.62 5.13
C ILE A 164 8.48 18.97 5.81
N TYR A 165 8.46 19.15 7.13
CA TYR A 165 9.66 19.43 7.91
C TYR A 165 10.69 18.31 7.78
N LEU A 166 10.24 17.06 7.95
CA LEU A 166 11.08 15.86 7.80
C LEU A 166 11.62 15.73 6.36
N ALA A 167 10.76 15.88 5.34
CA ALA A 167 11.17 15.83 3.93
C ALA A 167 12.26 16.86 3.59
N SER A 168 12.17 18.06 4.15
CA SER A 168 13.14 19.14 3.94
C SER A 168 14.51 18.83 4.56
N SER A 169 14.56 17.95 5.57
CA SER A 169 15.80 17.55 6.24
C SER A 169 16.56 16.41 5.53
N MET A 170 15.95 15.82 4.49
CA MET A 170 16.56 14.77 3.66
C MET A 170 17.35 15.30 2.44
N GLN A 171 17.30 16.60 2.18
CA GLN A 171 17.96 17.28 1.05
C GLN A 171 19.31 17.89 1.45
#